data_AF-A0A4Z0ZZW6-F1
#
_entry.id   AF-A0A4Z0ZZW6-F1
#
_cell.length_a   1.000
_cell.length_b   1.000
_cell.length_c   1.000
_cell.angle_alpha   90.00
_cell.angle_beta   90.00
_cell.angle_gamma   90.00
#
_symmetry.space_group_name_H-M   'P 1'
#
loop_
_entity.id
_entity.type
_entity.pdbx_description
1 polymer ?
#
loop_
_entity_poly.entity_id
_entity_poly.type
_entity_poly.pdbx_seq_one_letter_code
_entity_poly.pdbx_strand_id
1 'polypeptide(L)' 'MEGSSTSIFAEKSVSEKRLQTCLDCSLVWKNFHLAEQCTSCMCFVRAKVKLANQSCPVGKW' A
#
# COMPACT_ATOMS: atom_id res chain seq x y z
N MET A 1 18.87 5.80 -24.19
CA MET A 1 17.55 5.84 -23.53
C MET A 1 17.64 4.87 -22.37
N GLU A 2 17.90 5.40 -21.18
CA GLU A 2 18.19 4.60 -19.99
C GLU A 2 16.91 3.91 -19.52
N GLY A 3 16.81 2.61 -19.80
CA GLY A 3 15.80 1.74 -19.23
C GLY A 3 16.04 1.64 -17.73
N SER A 4 15.40 2.52 -16.97
CA SER A 4 15.41 2.46 -15.51
C SER A 4 14.66 1.20 -15.09
N SER A 5 15.42 0.15 -14.78
CA SER A 5 14.95 -1.04 -14.08
C SER A 5 14.58 -0.68 -12.64
N THR A 6 13.70 0.30 -12.42
CA THR A 6 13.13 0.58 -11.11
C THR A 6 12.13 -0.52 -10.80
N SER A 7 12.52 -1.42 -9.91
CA SER A 7 11.67 -2.47 -9.34
C SER A 7 10.26 -1.93 -9.10
N ILE A 8 9.27 -2.52 -9.78
CA ILE A 8 7.84 -2.16 -9.61
C ILE A 8 7.41 -2.41 -8.15
N PHE A 9 8.12 -3.31 -7.47
CA PHE A 9 7.87 -3.68 -6.08
C PHE A 9 8.75 -2.90 -5.10
N ALA A 10 8.13 -2.41 -4.01
CA ALA A 10 8.82 -1.85 -2.86
C ALA A 10 9.59 -2.96 -2.14
N GLU A 11 10.67 -2.58 -1.45
CA GLU A 11 11.36 -3.50 -0.55
C GLU A 11 10.40 -4.09 0.48
N LYS A 12 10.65 -5.34 0.88
CA LYS A 12 9.79 -6.05 1.83
C LYS A 12 9.56 -5.23 3.11
N SER A 13 10.62 -4.68 3.70
CA SER A 13 10.54 -3.86 4.92
C SER A 13 9.73 -2.57 4.72
N VAL A 14 9.79 -1.95 3.54
CA VAL A 14 9.00 -0.76 3.20
C VAL A 14 7.53 -1.14 3.04
N SER A 15 7.24 -2.23 2.33
CA SER A 15 5.88 -2.72 2.14
C SER A 15 5.20 -3.13 3.44
N GLU A 16 5.94 -3.74 4.39
CA GLU A 16 5.44 -4.08 5.71
C GLU A 16 5.13 -2.84 6.55
N LYS A 17 6.03 -1.83 6.56
CA LYS A 17 5.76 -0.55 7.24
C LYS A 17 4.49 0.11 6.70
N ARG A 18 4.38 0.23 5.37
CA ARG A 18 3.21 0.80 4.69
C ARG A 18 1.93 0.01 5.00
N LEU A 19 2.01 -1.31 5.04
CA LEU A 19 0.90 -2.19 5.41
C LEU A 19 0.46 -1.93 6.85
N GLN A 20 1.39 -1.90 7.80
CA GLN A 20 1.10 -1.59 9.20
C GLN A 20 0.46 -0.21 9.34
N THR A 21 0.96 0.81 8.64
CA THR A 21 0.36 2.15 8.62
C THR A 21 -1.08 2.12 8.10
N CYS A 22 -1.37 1.36 7.04
CA CYS A 22 -2.73 1.19 6.55
C CYS A 22 -3.60 0.40 7.53
N LEU A 23 -3.08 -0.66 8.15
CA LEU A 23 -3.79 -1.46 9.14
C LEU A 23 -4.14 -0.65 10.39
N ASP A 24 -3.27 0.27 10.80
CA ASP A 24 -3.53 1.17 11.92
C ASP A 24 -4.47 2.33 11.53
N CYS A 25 -4.68 2.54 10.23
CA CYS A 25 -5.51 3.63 9.74
C CYS A 25 -7.01 3.34 9.95
N SER A 26 -7.72 4.29 10.55
CA SER A 26 -9.19 4.25 10.74
C SER A 26 -9.97 4.21 9.42
N LEU A 27 -9.32 4.54 8.30
CA LEU A 27 -9.89 4.50 6.96
C LEU A 27 -9.78 3.12 6.31
N VAL A 28 -9.13 2.14 6.95
CA VAL A 28 -9.04 0.80 6.39
C VAL A 28 -10.22 -0.04 6.83
N TRP A 29 -10.92 -0.59 5.86
CA TRP A 29 -11.95 -1.58 6.08
C TRP A 29 -11.29 -2.95 6.17
N LYS A 30 -11.20 -3.49 7.40
CA LYS A 30 -10.71 -4.84 7.67
C LYS A 30 -11.87 -5.82 7.60
N ASN A 31 -12.27 -6.21 6.38
CA ASN A 31 -13.18 -7.34 6.25
C ASN A 31 -12.37 -8.63 6.45
N PHE A 32 -12.65 -9.34 7.55
CA PHE A 32 -11.95 -10.54 8.02
C PHE A 32 -11.82 -11.66 6.96
N HIS A 33 -12.66 -11.63 5.92
CA HIS A 33 -12.73 -12.64 4.87
C HIS A 33 -12.31 -12.15 3.48
N LEU A 34 -12.21 -10.83 3.23
CA LEU A 34 -12.17 -10.31 1.85
C LEU A 34 -11.27 -9.07 1.71
N ALA A 35 -10.00 -9.21 2.08
CA ALA A 35 -8.91 -8.23 1.90
C ALA A 35 -9.12 -6.85 2.57
N GLU A 36 -8.03 -6.30 3.12
CA GLU A 36 -8.06 -4.94 3.65
C GLU A 36 -8.15 -3.92 2.51
N GLN A 37 -9.28 -3.21 2.46
CA GLN A 37 -9.54 -2.18 1.47
C GLN A 37 -9.63 -0.83 2.17
N CYS A 38 -8.95 0.20 1.65
CA CYS A 38 -9.04 1.53 2.25
C CYS A 38 -10.28 2.27 1.72
N THR A 39 -11.12 2.81 2.59
CA THR A 39 -12.36 3.51 2.25
C THR A 39 -12.13 4.85 1.56
N SER A 40 -10.93 5.43 1.70
CA SER A 40 -10.58 6.71 1.06
C SER A 40 -10.09 6.55 -0.38
N CYS A 41 -9.17 5.61 -0.65
CA CYS A 41 -8.67 5.35 -2.02
C CYS A 41 -9.41 4.23 -2.74
N MET A 42 -10.27 3.47 -2.03
CA MET A 42 -10.89 2.21 -2.46
C MET A 42 -9.90 1.15 -2.96
N CYS A 43 -8.64 1.26 -2.58
CA CYS A 43 -7.55 0.42 -3.06
C CYS A 43 -7.31 -0.80 -2.16
N PHE A 44 -6.89 -1.93 -2.76
CA PHE A 44 -6.44 -3.11 -2.02
C PHE A 44 -5.11 -2.81 -1.35
N VAL A 45 -5.13 -2.68 -0.03
CA VAL A 45 -3.96 -2.26 0.74
C VAL A 45 -2.79 -3.21 0.53
N ARG A 46 -3.02 -4.53 0.60
CA ARG A 46 -1.98 -5.56 0.42
C ARG A 46 -1.26 -5.49 -0.94
N ALA A 47 -1.96 -5.06 -1.99
CA ALA A 47 -1.36 -4.89 -3.31
C ALA A 47 -0.65 -3.54 -3.40
N LYS A 48 -1.31 -2.45 -2.96
CA LYS A 48 -0.79 -1.10 -3.10
C LYS A 48 0.51 -0.87 -2.32
N VAL A 49 0.62 -1.39 -1.11
CA VAL A 49 1.82 -1.23 -0.26
C VAL A 49 3.06 -1.92 -0.85
N LYS A 50 2.85 -2.95 -1.68
CA LYS A 50 3.92 -3.65 -2.39
C LYS A 50 4.42 -2.88 -3.61
N LEU A 51 3.70 -1.88 -4.12
CA LEU A 51 4.12 -1.12 -5.28
C LEU A 51 5.08 0.00 -4.84
N ALA A 52 6.29 0.03 -5.41
CA ALA A 52 7.31 1.04 -5.10
C ALA A 52 6.84 2.44 -5.52
N ASN A 53 6.29 2.54 -6.73
CA ASN A 53 5.87 3.78 -7.36
C ASN A 53 4.45 4.22 -6.99
N GLN A 54 3.98 3.80 -5.81
CA GLN A 54 2.68 4.19 -5.28
C GLN A 54 2.86 4.88 -3.94
N SER A 55 1.92 5.76 -3.62
CA SER A 55 1.88 6.52 -2.38
C SER A 55 0.46 6.58 -1.84
N CYS A 56 0.32 6.90 -0.57
CA CYS A 56 -0.98 7.06 0.05
C CYS A 56 -1.59 8.41 -0.37
N PRO A 57 -2.81 8.46 -0.95
CA PRO A 57 -3.41 9.72 -1.40
C PRO A 57 -3.78 10.65 -0.25
N VAL A 58 -3.85 10.11 0.98
CA VAL A 58 -4.03 10.89 2.22
C VAL A 58 -2.70 11.24 2.90
N GLY A 59 -1.56 10.91 2.31
CA GLY A 59 -0.23 11.28 2.81
C GLY A 59 0.23 10.55 4.09
N LYS A 60 -0.39 9.42 4.44
CA LYS A 60 0.01 8.60 5.62
C LYS A 60 1.35 7.89 5.41
N TRP A 61 1.72 7.59 4.17
CA TRP A 61 2.97 6.96 3.74
C TRP A 61 3.23 7.20 2.26
#